data_AF-A0A318UP10-F1
#
_entry.id   AF-A0A318UP10-F1
#
_cell.length_a   1.000
_cell.length_b   1.000
_cell.length_c   1.000
_cell.angle_alpha   90.00
_cell.angle_beta   90.00
_cell.angle_gamma   90.00
#
_symmetry.space_group_name_H-M   'P 1'
#
loop_
_entity.id
_entity.type
_entity.pdbx_description
1 polymer ?
#
loop_
_entity_poly.entity_id
_entity_poly.type
_entity_poly.pdbx_seq_one_letter_code
_entity_poly.pdbx_strand_id
1 'polypeptide(L)'
;MKYTDTALENYFWEFGNHIVTKEGVEIVLHESALVEMSVLLRNEDDYPQRIQLQANFYSLAAFMNFFAFESYDCIAKITLQDMLALYRIGYAKLEAL
;
A
#
# COMPACT_ATOMS: atom_id res chain seq x y z
N MET A 1 -16.24 -11.34 19.64
CA MET A 1 -15.08 -10.93 20.45
C MET A 1 -14.76 -9.50 20.02
N LYS A 2 -14.79 -8.50 20.92
CA LYS A 2 -14.36 -7.14 20.56
C LYS A 2 -12.83 -7.14 20.63
N TYR A 3 -12.17 -7.16 19.48
CA TYR A 3 -10.73 -6.93 19.42
C TYR A 3 -10.45 -5.48 19.82
N THR A 4 -9.38 -5.25 20.58
CA THR A 4 -8.86 -3.90 20.84
C THR A 4 -8.16 -3.39 19.59
N ASP A 5 -8.04 -2.07 19.43
CA ASP A 5 -7.37 -1.46 18.26
C ASP A 5 -5.95 -2.01 18.07
N THR A 6 -5.20 -2.19 19.16
CA THR A 6 -3.87 -2.81 19.16
C THR A 6 -3.88 -4.27 18.68
N ALA A 7 -4.91 -5.05 19.02
CA ALA A 7 -5.01 -6.44 18.58
C ALA A 7 -5.31 -6.53 17.07
N LEU A 8 -6.09 -5.59 16.53
CA LEU A 8 -6.37 -5.50 15.10
C LEU A 8 -5.13 -5.05 14.31
N GLU A 9 -4.38 -4.08 14.84
CA GLU A 9 -3.13 -3.62 14.23
C GLU A 9 -2.07 -4.74 14.18
N ASN A 10 -1.88 -5.48 15.27
CA ASN A 10 -0.95 -6.62 15.28
C ASN A 10 -1.37 -7.70 14.28
N TYR A 11 -2.67 -8.02 14.22
CA TYR A 11 -3.20 -8.97 13.24
C TYR A 11 -2.95 -8.50 11.80
N PHE A 12 -3.11 -7.22 11.53
CA PHE A 12 -2.82 -6.63 10.23
C PHE A 12 -1.34 -6.78 9.86
N TRP A 13 -0.42 -6.51 10.77
CA TRP A 13 1.01 -6.66 10.49
C TRP A 13 1.43 -8.12 10.28
N GLU A 14 0.79 -9.06 10.96
CA GLU A 14 1.10 -10.49 10.84
C GLU A 14 0.52 -11.12 9.56
N PHE A 15 -0.63 -10.65 9.07
CA PHE A 15 -1.38 -11.35 8.01
C PHE A 15 -1.88 -10.47 6.85
N GLY A 16 -2.00 -9.16 7.05
CA GLY A 16 -2.67 -8.23 6.12
C GLY A 16 -1.76 -7.20 5.47
N ASN A 17 -0.48 -7.18 5.82
CA ASN A 17 0.49 -6.19 5.35
C ASN A 17 0.94 -6.41 3.90
N HIS A 18 0.55 -7.51 3.26
CA HIS A 18 0.76 -7.76 1.84
C HIS A 18 -0.59 -7.96 1.16
N ILE A 19 -0.87 -7.10 0.18
CA ILE A 19 -2.15 -7.02 -0.52
C ILE A 19 -1.88 -7.14 -2.01
N VAL A 20 -2.63 -7.99 -2.69
CA VAL A 20 -2.63 -8.05 -4.15
C VAL A 20 -4.01 -7.63 -4.63
N THR A 21 -4.08 -6.51 -5.35
CA THR A 21 -5.35 -6.03 -5.90
C THR A 21 -5.79 -6.90 -7.06
N LYS A 22 -7.07 -6.80 -7.44
CA LYS A 22 -7.62 -7.51 -8.62
C LYS A 22 -6.98 -7.07 -9.94
N GLU A 23 -6.28 -5.94 -9.94
CA GLU A 23 -5.59 -5.36 -11.09
C GLU A 23 -4.13 -5.82 -11.17
N GLY A 24 -3.71 -6.77 -10.32
CA GLY A 24 -2.34 -7.31 -10.30
C GLY A 24 -1.33 -6.38 -9.62
N VAL A 25 -1.80 -5.37 -8.90
CA VAL A 25 -0.96 -4.47 -8.10
C VAL A 25 -0.67 -5.13 -6.76
N GLU A 26 0.60 -5.47 -6.54
CA GLU A 26 1.08 -5.88 -5.21
C GLU A 26 1.32 -4.61 -4.39
N ILE A 27 0.86 -4.59 -3.14
CA ILE A 27 1.06 -3.54 -2.15
C ILE A 27 1.62 -4.25 -0.93
N VAL A 28 2.90 -4.04 -0.67
CA VAL A 28 3.52 -4.45 0.59
C VAL A 28 3.62 -3.23 1.48
N LEU A 29 3.22 -3.39 2.74
CA LEU A 29 3.35 -2.39 3.79
C LEU A 29 4.36 -2.94 4.80
N HIS A 30 5.42 -2.19 5.03
CA HIS A 30 6.48 -2.59 5.95
C HIS A 30 6.32 -1.89 7.30
N GLU A 31 6.37 -2.65 8.39
CA GLU A 31 6.55 -2.10 9.73
C GLU A 31 8.02 -1.70 9.90
N SER A 32 8.37 -0.54 9.34
CA SER A 32 9.64 0.15 9.61
C SER A 32 9.31 1.53 10.19
N ALA A 33 10.31 2.39 10.40
CA ALA A 33 10.06 3.80 10.78
C ALA A 33 9.16 4.56 9.77
N LEU A 34 8.91 3.97 8.58
CA LEU A 34 8.01 4.46 7.53
C LEU A 34 7.19 3.30 6.97
N VAL A 35 5.89 3.53 6.74
CA VAL A 35 5.05 2.65 5.92
C VAL A 35 5.43 2.85 4.47
N GLU A 36 6.25 1.94 3.94
CA GLU A 36 6.61 1.92 2.53
C GLU A 36 5.57 1.10 1.77
N MET A 37 4.94 1.71 0.78
CA MET A 37 4.00 1.06 -0.12
C MET A 37 4.68 0.88 -1.48
N SER A 38 4.81 -0.36 -1.96
CA SER A 38 5.50 -0.68 -3.21
C SER A 38 4.55 -1.29 -4.22
N VAL A 39 4.35 -0.65 -5.38
CA VAL A 39 3.52 -1.19 -6.48
C VAL A 39 4.37 -1.65 -7.63
N LEU A 40 4.30 -2.95 -7.94
CA LEU A 40 4.91 -3.53 -9.12
C LEU A 40 3.95 -3.49 -10.31
N LEU A 41 4.24 -2.65 -11.30
CA LEU A 41 3.53 -2.68 -12.59
C LEU A 41 4.16 -3.75 -13.49
N ARG A 42 3.52 -4.91 -13.61
CA ARG A 42 3.87 -5.93 -14.61
C ARG A 42 3.01 -5.73 -15.84
N ASN A 43 3.62 -5.35 -16.96
CA ASN A 43 2.97 -5.52 -18.26
C ASN A 43 2.94 -7.02 -18.61
N GLU A 44 1.86 -7.47 -19.26
CA GLU A 44 1.74 -8.85 -19.77
C GLU A 44 2.77 -9.17 -20.88
N ASP A 45 3.36 -8.15 -21.51
CA ASP A 45 4.40 -8.28 -22.53
C ASP A 45 5.82 -8.19 -21.96
N ASP A 46 6.77 -8.79 -22.70
CA ASP A 46 8.20 -9.01 -22.41
C ASP A 46 9.02 -7.69 -22.27
N TYR A 47 8.59 -6.80 -21.39
CA TYR A 47 9.28 -5.56 -21.05
C TYR A 47 10.27 -5.79 -19.89
N PRO A 48 11.54 -5.40 -20.04
CA PRO A 48 12.58 -5.68 -19.04
C PRO A 48 12.50 -4.80 -17.79
N GLN A 49 11.65 -3.77 -17.78
CA GLN A 49 11.63 -2.74 -16.74
C GLN A 49 10.55 -3.01 -15.72
N ARG A 50 10.97 -3.19 -14.47
CA ARG A 50 10.08 -3.20 -13.32
C ARG A 50 10.00 -1.77 -12.79
N ILE A 51 8.79 -1.29 -12.54
CA ILE A 51 8.58 0.04 -11.98
C ILE A 51 7.97 -0.14 -10.59
N GLN A 52 8.58 0.51 -9.59
CA GLN A 52 8.13 0.56 -8.22
C GLN A 52 7.66 1.97 -7.89
N LEU A 53 6.43 2.11 -7.43
CA LEU A 53 5.93 3.37 -6.87
C LEU A 53 5.99 3.27 -5.34
N GLN A 54 6.74 4.16 -4.71
CA GLN A 54 6.98 4.22 -3.27
C GLN A 54 6.32 5.45 -2.64
N ALA A 55 5.47 5.24 -1.64
CA ALA A 55 4.95 6.30 -0.77
C ALA A 55 5.29 5.99 0.68
N ASN A 56 5.58 7.03 1.47
CA ASN A 56 5.96 6.90 2.88
C ASN A 56 4.97 7.62 3.79
N PHE A 57 4.43 6.89 4.76
CA PHE A 57 3.58 7.43 5.82
C PHE A 57 4.22 7.20 7.19
N TYR A 58 4.10 8.18 8.09
CA TYR A 58 4.75 8.13 9.41
C TYR A 58 4.09 7.14 10.39
N SER A 59 2.92 6.60 10.05
CA SER A 59 2.23 5.54 10.81
C SER A 59 1.13 4.90 9.94
N LEU A 60 0.67 3.72 10.35
CA LEU A 60 -0.51 3.08 9.75
C LEU A 60 -1.76 3.96 9.90
N ALA A 61 -1.94 4.64 11.04
CA ALA A 61 -3.04 5.57 11.25
C ALA A 61 -3.00 6.75 10.26
N ALA A 62 -1.81 7.30 9.98
CA ALA A 62 -1.65 8.36 8.98
C ALA A 62 -2.02 7.91 7.57
N PHE A 63 -1.60 6.70 7.21
CA PHE A 63 -1.95 6.05 5.96
C PHE A 63 -3.47 5.86 5.84
N MET A 64 -4.10 5.25 6.86
CA MET A 64 -5.55 5.05 6.90
C MET A 64 -6.33 6.36 6.78
N ASN A 65 -5.89 7.40 7.49
CA ASN A 65 -6.50 8.73 7.43
C ASN A 65 -6.34 9.40 6.07
N PHE A 66 -5.17 9.25 5.44
CA PHE A 66 -4.91 9.83 4.12
C PHE A 66 -5.90 9.28 3.07
N PHE A 67 -6.16 7.98 3.10
CA PHE A 67 -7.12 7.33 2.20
C PHE A 67 -8.57 7.35 2.71
N ALA A 68 -8.82 7.99 3.86
CA ALA A 68 -10.12 8.01 4.54
C ALA A 68 -10.71 6.60 4.74
N PHE A 69 -9.87 5.62 5.09
CA PHE A 69 -10.30 4.25 5.34
C PHE A 69 -10.90 4.09 6.74
N GLU A 70 -12.13 3.58 6.79
CA GLU A 70 -12.85 3.32 8.04
C GLU A 70 -12.44 2.01 8.72
N SER A 71 -11.75 1.10 8.00
CA SER A 71 -11.30 -0.19 8.51
C SER A 71 -10.16 -0.77 7.67
N TYR A 72 -9.34 -1.66 8.25
CA TYR A 72 -8.20 -2.28 7.55
C TYR A 72 -8.62 -3.08 6.29
N ASP A 73 -9.83 -3.62 6.25
CA ASP A 73 -10.38 -4.29 5.06
C ASP A 73 -10.48 -3.35 3.84
N CYS A 74 -10.57 -2.04 4.07
CA CYS A 74 -10.59 -1.06 2.99
C CYS A 74 -9.23 -0.89 2.30
N ILE A 75 -8.11 -1.29 2.92
CA ILE A 75 -6.79 -1.22 2.29
C ILE A 75 -6.74 -2.12 1.04
N ALA A 76 -7.45 -3.26 1.07
CA ALA A 76 -7.58 -4.14 -0.10
C ALA A 76 -8.34 -3.52 -1.28
N LYS A 77 -8.94 -2.33 -1.12
CA LYS A 77 -9.66 -1.59 -2.16
C LYS A 77 -8.79 -0.55 -2.87
N ILE A 78 -7.53 -0.36 -2.46
CA ILE A 78 -6.61 0.55 -3.16
C ILE A 78 -6.51 0.11 -4.62
N THR A 79 -6.66 1.08 -5.53
CA THR A 79 -6.56 0.88 -6.97
C THR A 79 -5.26 1.45 -7.52
N LEU A 80 -4.90 1.08 -8.75
CA LEU A 80 -3.79 1.73 -9.45
C LEU A 80 -3.99 3.25 -9.60
N GLN A 81 -5.24 3.71 -9.76
CA GLN A 81 -5.53 5.13 -9.92
C GLN A 81 -5.21 5.93 -8.66
N ASP A 82 -5.51 5.38 -7.47
CA ASP A 82 -5.17 6.01 -6.19
C ASP A 82 -3.64 6.19 -6.06
N MET A 83 -2.89 5.19 -6.53
CA MET A 83 -1.42 5.19 -6.52
C MET A 83 -0.82 6.20 -7.47
N LEU A 84 -1.36 6.29 -8.69
CA LEU A 84 -0.95 7.32 -9.64
C LEU A 84 -1.33 8.72 -9.15
N ALA A 85 -2.44 8.86 -8.42
CA ALA A 85 -2.82 10.12 -7.80
C ALA A 85 -1.78 10.56 -6.77
N LEU A 86 -1.30 9.65 -5.90
CA LEU A 86 -0.21 9.92 -4.95
C LEU A 86 1.06 10.43 -5.64
N TYR A 87 1.46 9.81 -6.75
CA TYR A 87 2.61 10.27 -7.53
C TYR A 87 2.38 11.67 -8.11
N ARG A 88 1.20 11.92 -8.68
CA ARG A 88 0.86 13.22 -9.26
C ARG A 88 0.87 14.37 -8.25
N ILE A 89 0.54 14.10 -6.99
CA ILE A 89 0.56 15.11 -5.91
C ILE A 89 1.91 15.16 -5.18
N GLY A 90 2.92 14.39 -5.61
CA GLY A 90 4.27 14.38 -5.04
C GLY A 90 4.42 13.62 -3.72
N TYR A 91 3.42 12.82 -3.32
CA TYR A 91 3.48 11.98 -2.12
C TYR A 91 4.09 10.60 -2.38
N ALA A 92 4.29 10.24 -3.65
CA ALA A 92 5.00 9.04 -4.04
C ALA A 92 6.13 9.33 -5.01
N LYS A 93 7.15 8.46 -5.01
CA LYS A 93 8.25 8.43 -5.95
C LYS A 93 8.10 7.24 -6.88
N LEU A 94 8.53 7.39 -8.12
CA LEU A 94 8.60 6.32 -9.10
C LEU A 94 10.06 5.94 -9.28
N GLU A 95 10.39 4.66 -9.07
CA GLU A 95 11.73 4.11 -9.25
C GLU A 95 11.69 2.96 -10.25
N ALA A 96 12.68 2.91 -11.14
CA ALA A 96 12.89 1.77 -12.03
C ALA A 96 13.83 0.78 -11.33
N LEU A 97 13.45 -0.50 -11.34
CA LEU A 97 14.18 -1.62 -10.76
C LEU A 97 14.90 -2.44 -11.83
#